data_AF-A0A355QBA3-F1
#
_entry.id   AF-A0A355QBA3-F1
#
_cell.length_a   1.000
_cell.length_b   1.000
_cell.length_c   1.000
_cell.angle_alpha   90.00
_cell.angle_beta   90.00
_cell.angle_gamma   90.00
#
_symmetry.space_group_name_H-M   'P 1'
#
loop_
_entity.id
_entity.type
_entity.pdbx_description
1 polymer ?
#
loop_
_entity_poly.entity_id
_entity_poly.type
_entity_poly.pdbx_seq_one_letter_code
_entity_poly.pdbx_strand_id
1 'polypeptide(L)'
;MNSITKSHYDQILEKATAIQHKWREIPAPRRGELLRVFGNQLRESQEGIAQCIMTDAKKIRAEALGEVQEAIDMCDFAVGLSRQLYGLTIASERPEHKLQEAYHPLGIIGVITAFNFPCAVWAWNHCLSIVCGNSVVWKASPKASHVTAACKQAWDQAVQNCMPGEGFEDLLQLVEGHKEQAEWMADDAR
;
A
#
# COMPACT_ATOMS: atom_id res chain seq x y z
N MET A 1 11.83 6.56 18.34
CA MET A 1 11.81 7.14 16.99
C MET A 1 11.42 8.60 17.13
N ASN A 2 12.18 9.50 16.50
CA ASN A 2 11.88 10.93 16.53
C ASN A 2 10.81 11.23 15.47
N SER A 3 9.74 11.94 15.84
CA SER A 3 8.72 12.37 14.89
C SER A 3 9.32 13.20 13.76
N ILE A 4 8.79 13.04 12.55
CA ILE A 4 9.22 13.87 11.41
C ILE A 4 8.68 15.30 11.53
N THR A 5 9.39 16.24 10.91
CA THR A 5 8.94 17.63 10.78
C THR A 5 7.94 17.78 9.64
N LYS A 6 7.18 18.89 9.63
CA LYS A 6 6.23 19.19 8.55
C LYS A 6 6.94 19.28 7.18
N SER A 7 8.13 19.88 7.14
CA SER A 7 8.93 19.95 5.92
C SER A 7 9.36 18.57 5.39
N HIS A 8 9.69 17.62 6.28
CA HIS A 8 9.99 16.25 5.85
C HIS A 8 8.72 15.53 5.35
N TYR A 9 7.57 15.78 5.99
CA TYR A 9 6.29 15.30 5.50
C TYR A 9 5.97 15.81 4.08
N ASP A 10 6.23 17.09 3.79
CA ASP A 10 6.03 17.63 2.44
C ASP A 10 6.95 16.95 1.39
N GLN A 11 8.21 16.66 1.74
CA GLN A 11 9.12 15.90 0.87
C GLN A 11 8.65 14.47 0.61
N ILE A 12 8.04 13.82 1.61
CA ILE A 12 7.43 12.50 1.45
C ILE A 12 6.30 12.56 0.41
N LEU A 13 5.46 13.59 0.47
CA LEU A 13 4.37 13.77 -0.50
C LEU A 13 4.87 14.09 -1.90
N GLU A 14 5.91 14.92 -2.04
CA GLU A 14 6.53 15.19 -3.34
C GLU A 14 7.02 13.90 -4.00
N LYS A 15 7.72 13.04 -3.25
CA LYS A 15 8.18 11.73 -3.73
C LYS A 15 7.00 10.82 -4.10
N ALA A 16 6.02 10.69 -3.20
CA ALA A 16 4.84 9.87 -3.41
C ALA A 16 4.02 10.33 -4.63
N THR A 17 3.96 11.64 -4.89
CA THR A 17 3.29 12.24 -6.06
C THR A 17 4.06 11.90 -7.33
N ALA A 18 5.37 12.17 -7.34
CA ALA A 18 6.22 11.97 -8.51
C ALA A 18 6.22 10.50 -8.97
N ILE A 19 6.33 9.55 -8.03
CA ILE A 19 6.31 8.13 -8.38
C ILE A 19 4.91 7.66 -8.79
N GLN A 20 3.84 8.21 -8.20
CA GLN A 20 2.47 7.89 -8.58
C GLN A 20 2.16 8.29 -10.02
N HIS A 21 2.65 9.44 -10.48
CA HIS A 21 2.49 9.87 -11.87
C HIS A 21 3.11 8.88 -12.87
N LYS A 22 4.21 8.22 -12.51
CA LYS A 22 4.77 7.13 -13.32
C LYS A 22 3.90 5.86 -13.20
N TRP A 23 3.46 5.54 -11.99
CA TRP A 23 2.74 4.31 -11.70
C TRP A 23 1.36 4.22 -12.31
N ARG A 24 0.63 5.34 -12.40
CA ARG A 24 -0.70 5.38 -13.04
C ARG A 24 -0.67 4.98 -14.52
N GLU A 25 0.46 5.17 -15.20
CA GLU A 25 0.67 4.80 -16.60
C GLU A 25 1.04 3.32 -16.77
N ILE A 26 1.45 2.63 -15.69
CA ILE A 26 1.73 1.20 -15.72
C ILE A 26 0.41 0.42 -15.82
N PRO A 27 0.21 -0.46 -16.83
CA PRO A 27 -1.04 -1.21 -16.97
C PRO A 27 -1.40 -2.01 -15.71
N ALA A 28 -2.68 -2.02 -15.33
CA ALA A 28 -3.14 -2.67 -14.10
C ALA A 28 -2.64 -4.12 -13.93
N PRO A 29 -2.62 -4.99 -14.97
CA PRO A 29 -2.07 -6.33 -14.82
C PRO A 29 -0.58 -6.38 -14.46
N ARG A 30 0.23 -5.39 -14.91
CA ARG A 30 1.65 -5.27 -14.53
C ARG A 30 1.80 -4.78 -13.09
N ARG A 31 0.89 -3.91 -12.62
CA ARG A 31 0.80 -3.53 -11.21
C ARG A 31 0.44 -4.72 -10.32
N GLY A 32 -0.47 -5.58 -10.80
CA GLY A 32 -0.80 -6.86 -10.17
C GLY A 32 0.38 -7.81 -10.08
N GLU A 33 1.24 -7.88 -11.09
CA GLU A 33 2.45 -8.73 -11.05
C GLU A 33 3.40 -8.33 -9.92
N LEU A 34 3.58 -7.03 -9.66
CA LEU A 34 4.35 -6.58 -8.50
C LEU A 34 3.74 -7.08 -7.18
N LEU A 35 2.41 -7.01 -7.04
CA LEU A 35 1.72 -7.54 -5.86
C LEU A 35 1.83 -9.06 -5.73
N ARG A 36 1.86 -9.79 -6.85
CA ARG A 36 2.15 -11.24 -6.83
C ARG A 36 3.53 -11.52 -6.26
N VAL A 37 4.55 -10.78 -6.73
CA VAL A 37 5.92 -10.91 -6.22
C VAL A 37 6.01 -10.50 -4.75
N PHE A 38 5.31 -9.42 -4.36
CA PHE A 38 5.22 -8.99 -2.96
C PHE A 38 4.56 -10.05 -2.07
N GLY A 39 3.48 -10.68 -2.51
CA GLY A 39 2.86 -11.81 -1.82
C GLY A 39 3.82 -12.99 -1.64
N ASN A 40 4.71 -13.27 -2.59
CA ASN A 40 5.75 -14.29 -2.43
C ASN A 40 6.80 -13.85 -1.40
N GLN A 41 7.21 -12.59 -1.43
CA GLN A 41 8.16 -12.07 -0.45
C GLN A 41 7.61 -12.12 0.98
N LEU A 42 6.31 -11.88 1.16
CA LEU A 42 5.62 -12.04 2.43
C LEU A 42 5.59 -13.51 2.88
N ARG A 43 5.39 -14.47 1.97
CA ARG A 43 5.47 -15.91 2.30
C ARG A 43 6.85 -16.31 2.79
N GLU A 44 7.90 -15.84 2.13
CA GLU A 44 9.29 -16.11 2.52
C GLU A 44 9.64 -15.49 3.89
N SER A 45 9.07 -14.33 4.19
CA SER A 45 9.33 -13.58 5.42
C SER A 45 8.27 -13.78 6.52
N GLN A 46 7.31 -14.69 6.34
CA GLN A 46 6.10 -14.81 7.16
C GLN A 46 6.43 -14.97 8.65
N GLU A 47 7.33 -15.89 8.98
CA GLU A 47 7.77 -16.15 10.35
C GLU A 47 8.47 -14.94 10.97
N GLY A 48 9.29 -14.22 10.19
CA GLY A 48 10.00 -13.02 10.65
C GLY A 48 9.04 -11.88 10.98
N ILE A 49 8.08 -11.62 10.09
CA ILE A 49 7.06 -10.57 10.31
C ILE A 49 6.14 -10.97 11.48
N ALA A 50 5.73 -12.24 11.56
CA ALA A 50 4.92 -12.73 12.68
C ALA A 50 5.63 -12.55 14.03
N GLN A 51 6.95 -12.78 14.10
CA GLN A 51 7.73 -12.52 15.31
C GLN A 51 7.73 -11.02 15.68
N CYS A 52 7.79 -10.12 14.70
CA CYS A 52 7.61 -8.68 14.93
C CYS A 52 6.21 -8.38 15.49
N ILE A 53 5.15 -8.99 14.95
CA ILE A 53 3.76 -8.81 15.43
C ILE A 53 3.60 -9.31 16.86
N MET A 54 4.15 -10.47 17.20
CA MET A 54 4.15 -10.97 18.59
C MET A 54 4.88 -10.01 19.52
N THR A 55 5.97 -9.41 19.05
CA THR A 55 6.77 -8.46 19.84
C THR A 55 6.02 -7.14 20.06
N ASP A 56 5.42 -6.59 19.02
CA ASP A 56 4.81 -5.26 19.04
C ASP A 56 3.37 -5.28 19.55
N ALA A 57 2.55 -6.19 19.04
CA ALA A 57 1.12 -6.30 19.34
C ALA A 57 0.78 -7.33 20.43
N LYS A 58 1.77 -8.10 20.90
CA LYS A 58 1.63 -9.11 21.98
C LYS A 58 0.61 -10.22 21.68
N LYS A 59 0.37 -10.48 20.38
CA LYS A 59 -0.47 -11.59 19.92
C LYS A 59 0.20 -12.93 20.12
N ILE A 60 -0.60 -13.99 20.24
CA ILE A 60 -0.08 -15.35 20.19
C ILE A 60 0.41 -15.68 18.78
N ARG A 61 1.35 -16.63 18.66
CA ARG A 61 1.99 -16.98 17.38
C ARG A 61 0.99 -17.32 16.27
N ALA A 62 -0.06 -18.06 16.58
CA ALA A 62 -1.07 -18.45 15.59
C ALA A 62 -1.78 -17.23 14.99
N GLU A 63 -2.16 -16.25 15.82
CA GLU A 63 -2.78 -15.01 15.34
C GLU A 63 -1.79 -14.14 14.57
N ALA A 64 -0.53 -14.08 15.01
CA ALA A 64 0.51 -13.33 14.31
C ALA A 64 0.78 -13.89 12.91
N LEU A 65 0.87 -15.22 12.77
CA LEU A 65 1.00 -15.88 11.47
C LEU A 65 -0.24 -15.67 10.61
N GLY A 66 -1.42 -15.78 11.21
CA GLY A 66 -2.70 -15.52 10.54
C GLY A 66 -2.78 -14.10 9.98
N GLU A 67 -2.33 -13.10 10.75
CA GLU A 67 -2.33 -11.71 10.28
C GLU A 67 -1.42 -11.49 9.06
N VAL A 68 -0.25 -12.13 9.02
CA VAL A 68 0.62 -12.07 7.82
C VAL A 68 0.00 -12.87 6.67
N GLN A 69 -0.70 -13.96 6.96
CA GLN A 69 -1.45 -14.73 5.97
C GLN A 69 -2.56 -13.88 5.33
N GLU A 70 -3.28 -13.07 6.11
CA GLU A 70 -4.28 -12.14 5.56
C GLU A 70 -3.66 -11.11 4.59
N ALA A 71 -2.43 -10.64 4.86
CA ALA A 71 -1.71 -9.77 3.94
C ALA A 71 -1.31 -10.49 2.65
N ILE A 72 -0.89 -11.75 2.74
CA ILE A 72 -0.57 -12.62 1.60
C ILE A 72 -1.81 -12.86 0.73
N ASP A 73 -2.93 -13.21 1.36
CA ASP A 73 -4.19 -13.52 0.67
C ASP A 73 -4.74 -12.28 -0.04
N MET A 74 -4.55 -11.10 0.56
CA MET A 74 -4.91 -9.84 -0.08
C MET A 74 -4.07 -9.53 -1.33
N CYS A 75 -2.79 -9.90 -1.34
CA CYS A 75 -1.97 -9.78 -2.55
C CYS A 75 -2.57 -10.60 -3.68
N ASP A 76 -2.93 -11.86 -3.42
CA ASP A 76 -3.52 -12.75 -4.41
C ASP A 76 -4.90 -12.25 -4.90
N PHE A 77 -5.72 -11.72 -3.99
CA PHE A 77 -6.98 -11.09 -4.34
C PHE A 77 -6.76 -9.87 -5.26
N ALA A 78 -5.80 -9.01 -4.93
CA ALA A 78 -5.46 -7.83 -5.75
C ALA A 78 -4.89 -8.23 -7.12
N VAL A 79 -4.15 -9.33 -7.23
CA VAL A 79 -3.71 -9.89 -8.52
C VAL A 79 -4.92 -10.20 -9.41
N GLY A 80 -5.98 -10.81 -8.85
CA GLY A 80 -7.24 -11.02 -9.56
C GLY A 80 -7.89 -9.71 -10.00
N LEU A 81 -8.02 -8.75 -9.08
CA LEU A 81 -8.60 -7.43 -9.36
C LEU A 81 -7.86 -6.64 -10.44
N SER A 82 -6.56 -6.86 -10.60
CA SER A 82 -5.73 -6.19 -11.60
C SER A 82 -6.19 -6.39 -13.05
N ARG A 83 -7.03 -7.40 -13.29
CA ARG A 83 -7.64 -7.72 -14.59
C ARG A 83 -9.13 -7.41 -14.65
N GLN A 84 -9.68 -6.83 -13.59
CA GLN A 84 -11.08 -6.47 -13.48
C GLN A 84 -11.22 -4.95 -13.62
N LEU A 85 -11.03 -4.20 -12.53
CA LEU A 85 -11.22 -2.74 -12.45
C LEU A 85 -12.33 -2.24 -13.37
N TYR A 86 -13.48 -2.92 -13.32
CA TYR A 86 -14.53 -2.80 -14.32
C TYR A 86 -15.25 -1.46 -14.21
N GLY A 87 -15.38 -0.77 -15.35
CA GLY A 87 -16.38 0.27 -15.53
C GLY A 87 -17.65 -0.30 -16.19
N LEU A 88 -18.45 0.58 -16.79
CA LEU A 88 -19.70 0.22 -17.45
C LEU A 88 -19.74 0.77 -18.88
N THR A 89 -20.45 0.07 -19.76
CA THR A 89 -20.90 0.64 -21.04
C THR A 89 -22.41 0.67 -21.01
N ILE A 90 -22.98 1.86 -21.18
CA ILE A 90 -24.40 2.15 -20.93
C ILE A 90 -25.01 2.67 -22.24
N ALA A 91 -26.25 2.29 -22.53
CA ALA A 91 -26.97 2.84 -23.69
C ALA A 91 -27.19 4.34 -23.49
N SER A 92 -26.90 5.14 -24.53
CA SER A 92 -27.21 6.57 -24.53
C SER A 92 -28.64 6.79 -25.05
N GLU A 93 -29.36 7.73 -24.44
CA GLU A 93 -30.64 8.23 -24.98
C GLU A 93 -30.47 9.08 -26.25
N ARG A 94 -29.24 9.56 -26.53
CA ARG A 94 -28.95 10.48 -27.63
C ARG A 94 -28.52 9.68 -28.87
N PRO A 95 -29.09 9.95 -30.05
CA PRO A 95 -28.63 9.34 -31.30
C PRO A 95 -27.13 9.57 -31.51
N GLU A 96 -26.43 8.54 -32.00
CA GLU A 96 -24.99 8.60 -32.33
C GLU A 96 -24.05 8.97 -31.15
N HIS A 97 -24.49 8.76 -29.90
CA HIS A 97 -23.67 8.96 -28.71
C HIS A 97 -23.33 7.65 -28.00
N LYS A 98 -22.11 7.57 -27.46
CA LYS A 98 -21.66 6.48 -26.59
C LYS A 98 -21.58 6.98 -25.15
N LEU A 99 -22.12 6.21 -24.21
CA LEU A 99 -21.97 6.47 -22.78
C LEU A 99 -21.14 5.36 -22.14
N GLN A 100 -20.08 5.75 -21.42
CA GLN A 100 -19.22 4.82 -20.70
C GLN A 100 -18.85 5.41 -19.34
N GLU A 101 -18.69 4.53 -18.37
CA GLU A 101 -18.07 4.79 -17.09
C GLU A 101 -16.69 4.14 -17.08
N ALA A 102 -15.68 4.88 -16.63
CA ALA A 102 -14.31 4.40 -16.51
C ALA A 102 -13.73 4.84 -15.17
N TYR A 103 -12.90 3.97 -14.59
CA TYR A 103 -12.17 4.25 -13.36
C TYR A 103 -10.74 4.64 -13.69
N HIS A 104 -10.23 5.63 -12.96
CA HIS A 104 -8.86 6.12 -13.08
C HIS A 104 -8.19 6.15 -11.69
N PRO A 105 -6.87 6.00 -11.62
CA PRO A 105 -6.13 6.15 -10.37
C PRO A 105 -6.40 7.51 -9.72
N LEU A 106 -6.56 7.53 -8.40
CA LEU A 106 -6.90 8.73 -7.63
C LEU A 106 -5.68 9.62 -7.37
N GLY A 107 -4.56 9.03 -6.94
CA GLY A 107 -3.39 9.78 -6.49
C GLY A 107 -2.69 9.10 -5.32
N ILE A 108 -2.38 9.87 -4.27
CA ILE A 108 -1.80 9.36 -3.03
C ILE A 108 -2.91 8.87 -2.10
N ILE A 109 -2.70 7.72 -1.46
CA ILE A 109 -3.57 7.21 -0.41
C ILE A 109 -2.84 7.26 0.92
N GLY A 110 -3.36 8.07 1.85
CA GLY A 110 -2.92 8.10 3.24
C GLY A 110 -3.48 6.91 4.02
N VAL A 111 -2.62 6.13 4.67
CA VAL A 111 -3.01 4.99 5.51
C VAL A 111 -2.52 5.25 6.93
N ILE A 112 -3.43 5.31 7.89
CA ILE A 112 -3.11 5.45 9.32
C ILE A 112 -3.58 4.19 10.03
N THR A 113 -2.65 3.42 10.61
CA THR A 113 -3.00 2.12 11.25
C THR A 113 -2.86 2.13 12.76
N ALA A 114 -3.70 1.32 13.41
CA ALA A 114 -3.63 1.04 14.84
C ALA A 114 -2.58 -0.03 15.17
N PHE A 115 -2.32 -0.26 16.46
CA PHE A 115 -1.30 -1.20 16.91
C PHE A 115 -1.75 -2.67 16.93
N ASN A 116 -3.06 -2.93 16.91
CA ASN A 116 -3.63 -4.25 17.13
C ASN A 116 -3.70 -5.11 15.87
N PHE A 117 -3.66 -4.50 14.67
CA PHE A 117 -3.46 -5.21 13.39
C PHE A 117 -2.44 -4.42 12.56
N PRO A 118 -1.17 -4.41 12.98
CA PRO A 118 -0.16 -3.53 12.40
C PRO A 118 0.29 -3.94 10.99
N CYS A 119 -0.01 -5.17 10.55
CA CYS A 119 0.31 -5.68 9.22
C CYS A 119 -0.94 -5.70 8.33
N ALA A 120 -2.01 -6.40 8.75
CA ALA A 120 -3.13 -6.71 7.87
C ALA A 120 -3.89 -5.46 7.37
N VAL A 121 -4.24 -4.53 8.26
CA VAL A 121 -5.00 -3.32 7.89
C VAL A 121 -4.25 -2.46 6.87
N TRP A 122 -2.92 -2.38 7.03
CA TRP A 122 -2.07 -1.71 6.05
C TRP A 122 -2.07 -2.48 4.73
N ALA A 123 -1.83 -3.80 4.75
CA ALA A 123 -1.75 -4.62 3.55
C ALA A 123 -3.03 -4.58 2.71
N TRP A 124 -4.20 -4.57 3.35
CA TRP A 124 -5.51 -4.39 2.69
C TRP A 124 -5.58 -3.11 1.86
N ASN A 125 -5.24 -1.99 2.48
CA ASN A 125 -5.26 -0.70 1.80
C ASN A 125 -4.14 -0.64 0.75
N HIS A 126 -2.93 -1.05 1.11
CA HIS A 126 -1.78 -0.97 0.23
C HIS A 126 -1.97 -1.78 -1.06
N CYS A 127 -2.37 -3.05 -0.97
CA CYS A 127 -2.57 -3.89 -2.15
C CYS A 127 -3.64 -3.30 -3.09
N LEU A 128 -4.76 -2.83 -2.54
CA LEU A 128 -5.83 -2.20 -3.33
C LEU A 128 -5.39 -0.85 -3.92
N SER A 129 -4.66 -0.03 -3.17
CA SER A 129 -4.11 1.22 -3.67
C SER A 129 -3.15 1.00 -4.83
N ILE A 130 -2.19 0.09 -4.68
CA ILE A 130 -1.17 -0.20 -5.68
C ILE A 130 -1.79 -0.75 -6.96
N VAL A 131 -2.71 -1.73 -6.87
CA VAL A 131 -3.35 -2.28 -8.08
C VAL A 131 -4.22 -1.24 -8.79
N CYS A 132 -4.84 -0.32 -8.05
CA CYS A 132 -5.60 0.80 -8.60
C CYS A 132 -4.72 1.94 -9.16
N GLY A 133 -3.39 1.84 -9.09
CA GLY A 133 -2.45 2.81 -9.68
C GLY A 133 -2.14 4.01 -8.79
N ASN A 134 -2.35 3.87 -7.48
CA ASN A 134 -2.04 4.89 -6.48
C ASN A 134 -0.68 4.65 -5.83
N SER A 135 -0.11 5.68 -5.21
CA SER A 135 0.95 5.51 -4.21
C SER A 135 0.36 5.56 -2.80
N VAL A 136 1.14 5.14 -1.81
CA VAL A 136 0.71 5.01 -0.42
C VAL A 136 1.67 5.73 0.50
N VAL A 137 1.11 6.55 1.39
CA VAL A 137 1.83 7.18 2.51
C VAL A 137 1.28 6.55 3.79
N TRP A 138 2.11 5.77 4.46
CA TRP A 138 1.70 4.98 5.61
C TRP A 138 2.26 5.57 6.91
N LYS A 139 1.35 5.97 7.78
CA LYS A 139 1.65 6.30 9.18
C LYS A 139 1.19 5.17 10.09
N ALA A 140 2.12 4.29 10.41
CA ALA A 140 1.86 3.18 11.33
C ALA A 140 1.71 3.65 12.78
N SER A 141 1.17 2.79 13.64
CA SER A 141 1.22 3.02 15.07
C SER A 141 2.69 3.04 15.56
N PRO A 142 3.11 4.02 16.37
CA PRO A 142 4.45 4.01 16.99
C PRO A 142 4.72 2.81 17.89
N LYS A 143 3.68 2.06 18.27
CA LYS A 143 3.79 0.82 19.04
C LYS A 143 4.09 -0.41 18.18
N ALA A 144 4.15 -0.26 16.85
CA ALA A 144 4.31 -1.35 15.90
C ALA A 144 5.45 -1.09 14.88
N SER A 145 6.53 -0.50 15.36
CA SER A 145 7.65 -0.08 14.53
C SER A 145 8.41 -1.24 13.89
N HIS A 146 8.54 -2.39 14.57
CA HIS A 146 9.26 -3.54 14.01
C HIS A 146 8.46 -4.15 12.86
N VAL A 147 7.14 -4.27 13.03
CA VAL A 147 6.24 -4.75 11.95
C VAL A 147 6.32 -3.81 10.74
N THR A 148 6.28 -2.50 10.98
CA THR A 148 6.35 -1.48 9.91
C THR A 148 7.64 -1.61 9.11
N ALA A 149 8.78 -1.72 9.78
CA ALA A 149 10.08 -1.88 9.14
C ALA A 149 10.17 -3.19 8.34
N ALA A 150 9.69 -4.31 8.89
CA ALA A 150 9.71 -5.61 8.22
C ALA A 150 8.81 -5.63 6.97
N CYS A 151 7.61 -5.03 7.05
CA CYS A 151 6.73 -4.88 5.89
C CYS A 151 7.35 -4.01 4.80
N LYS A 152 7.98 -2.88 5.16
CA LYS A 152 8.68 -2.00 4.20
C LYS A 152 9.84 -2.72 3.52
N GLN A 153 10.61 -3.50 4.27
CA GLN A 153 11.70 -4.30 3.70
C GLN A 153 11.19 -5.34 2.70
N ALA A 154 10.09 -6.04 3.04
CA ALA A 154 9.47 -6.99 2.12
C ALA A 154 8.95 -6.31 0.84
N TRP A 155 8.36 -5.12 0.96
CA TRP A 155 7.95 -4.31 -0.20
C TRP A 155 9.14 -3.94 -1.09
N ASP A 156 10.20 -3.41 -0.50
CA ASP A 156 11.38 -2.96 -1.25
C ASP A 156 12.06 -4.11 -1.98
N GLN A 157 12.16 -5.28 -1.32
CA GLN A 157 12.72 -6.47 -1.95
C GLN A 157 11.83 -6.95 -3.11
N ALA A 158 10.51 -6.89 -2.98
CA ALA A 158 9.60 -7.25 -4.06
C ALA A 158 9.73 -6.32 -5.26
N VAL A 159 9.86 -5.01 -5.03
CA VAL A 159 10.13 -4.03 -6.10
C VAL A 159 11.45 -4.33 -6.79
N GLN A 160 12.53 -4.54 -6.03
CA GLN A 160 13.84 -4.88 -6.60
C GLN A 160 13.81 -6.16 -7.42
N ASN A 161 13.03 -7.16 -7.00
CA ASN A 161 12.90 -8.43 -7.72
C ASN A 161 12.03 -8.32 -8.98
N CYS A 162 11.04 -7.42 -9.01
CA CYS A 162 10.05 -7.34 -10.08
C CYS A 162 10.30 -6.21 -11.09
N MET A 163 10.75 -5.05 -10.62
CA MET A 163 10.89 -3.80 -11.38
C MET A 163 12.13 -3.00 -10.91
N PRO A 164 13.34 -3.57 -11.00
CA PRO A 164 14.55 -2.92 -10.50
C PRO A 164 14.87 -1.63 -11.26
N GLY A 165 15.39 -0.63 -10.56
CA GLY A 165 15.93 0.61 -11.15
C GLY A 165 14.90 1.68 -11.51
N GLU A 166 13.61 1.43 -11.31
CA GLU A 166 12.54 2.39 -11.60
C GLU A 166 12.21 3.33 -10.43
N GLY A 167 12.70 3.02 -9.22
CA GLY A 167 12.41 3.77 -8.00
C GLY A 167 11.01 3.50 -7.43
N PHE A 168 10.36 2.39 -7.81
CA PHE A 168 9.01 2.05 -7.35
C PHE A 168 8.93 1.66 -5.86
N GLU A 169 10.06 1.56 -5.16
CA GLU A 169 10.10 1.46 -3.70
C GLU A 169 9.39 2.65 -3.06
N ASP A 170 9.48 3.82 -3.69
CA ASP A 170 8.87 5.06 -3.24
C ASP A 170 7.34 5.07 -3.38
N LEU A 171 6.72 4.06 -4.01
CA LEU A 171 5.26 3.87 -3.98
C LEU A 171 4.73 3.64 -2.57
N LEU A 172 5.60 3.24 -1.65
CA LEU A 172 5.31 3.18 -0.21
C LEU A 172 6.24 4.12 0.53
N GLN A 173 5.70 5.23 1.04
CA GLN A 173 6.41 6.10 1.96
C GLN A 173 5.94 5.88 3.40
N LEU A 174 6.84 6.10 4.35
CA LEU A 174 6.52 5.99 5.79
C LEU A 174 6.51 7.37 6.43
N VAL A 175 5.53 7.61 7.30
CA VAL A 175 5.45 8.80 8.16
C VAL A 175 5.62 8.35 9.60
N GLU A 176 6.77 8.64 10.19
CA GLU A 176 7.02 8.39 11.62
C GLU A 176 6.51 9.54 12.47
N GLY A 177 5.71 9.22 13.50
CA GLY A 177 5.26 10.21 14.45
C GLY A 177 3.98 9.82 15.20
N HIS A 178 3.43 10.78 15.93
CA HIS A 178 2.29 10.59 16.84
C HIS A 178 1.02 11.22 16.26
N LYS A 179 0.21 11.86 17.11
CA LYS A 179 -1.08 12.45 16.74
C LYS A 179 -0.92 13.54 15.69
N GLU A 180 0.04 14.44 15.90
CA GLU A 180 0.28 15.59 15.02
C GLU A 180 0.51 15.19 13.56
N GLN A 181 1.35 14.18 13.30
CA GLN A 181 1.61 13.69 11.94
C GLN A 181 0.37 13.02 11.32
N ALA A 182 -0.50 12.42 12.14
CA ALA A 182 -1.76 11.88 11.66
C ALA A 182 -2.75 13.00 11.28
N GLU A 183 -2.80 14.08 12.07
CA GLU A 183 -3.61 15.28 11.76
C GLU A 183 -3.13 15.94 10.46
N TRP A 184 -1.83 16.05 10.24
CA TRP A 184 -1.28 16.54 8.98
C TRP A 184 -1.74 15.76 7.76
N MET A 185 -1.84 14.43 7.86
CA MET A 185 -2.34 13.58 6.79
C MET A 185 -3.85 13.70 6.60
N ALA A 186 -4.60 13.82 7.69
CA ALA A 186 -6.06 13.93 7.64
C ALA A 186 -6.53 15.28 7.08
N ASP A 187 -5.79 16.35 7.37
CA ASP A 187 -6.10 17.71 6.92
C ASP A 187 -5.46 18.07 5.57
N ASP A 188 -4.72 17.14 4.94
CA ASP A 188 -4.09 17.40 3.65
C ASP A 188 -5.12 17.36 2.52
N ALA A 189 -5.25 18.48 1.80
CA ALA A 189 -6.22 18.65 0.72
C ALA A 189 -5.59 18.45 -0.68
N ARG A 190 -4.29 18.13 -0.75
CA ARG A 190 -3.58 17.79 -2.00
C ARG A 190 -3.88 16.36 -2.41
#